data_AF-A0A7S0DAS4-F1
#
_entry.id   AF-A0A7S0DAS4-F1
#
_cell.length_a   1.000
_cell.length_b   1.000
_cell.length_c   1.000
_cell.angle_alpha   90.00
_cell.angle_beta   90.00
_cell.angle_gamma   90.00
#
_symmetry.space_group_name_H-M   'P 1'
#
loop_
_entity.id
_entity.type
_entity.pdbx_description
1 polymer ?
#
loop_
_entity_poly.entity_id
_entity_poly.type
_entity_poly.pdbx_seq_one_letter_code
_entity_poly.pdbx_strand_id
1 'polypeptide(L)'
;MELDDVVDDGAPVIASLPMGGGAVRGPGAGKLCVRWGLGNELRIVRARGPADAAGADADDLGTSQGAAYVVQWGCLTGASKSLADATLAPFERLRHRLDLAAQGDPSAEPTRCAAAARLFAAAVSSQLSAHADAASERSAAAPEDASAAASAGYLAASRAAWQLCHTVFVEPGDGTGVVSGALVEWFRENANALGLGESGVTERLRALLVDIAAVADEKNDEAMRDSSLEFARKPEDAANYWGCFKALVALGWTDAAVDLAHLHSCWDEWRMGKASAKPHAELLEAVVALLRCAPRLERVDEAELVEEEAFGDDVVDKEETFGEPMRVFGGRASRRGGGERDDSFAARRRDRADARDRDPIAAKFHATSAPQLAAFREAWTRQVRRVLDDNALFDSCPDADLAEGARDALRAMAGEESAVARAVGDDAGWLELFVAEARCRFHSLRPSGDCAALARRCVAARGAGASPEMDRLLLAILEADAPAVASACSKHLDAWFLANVAELLVAAAGGESWAESAFAGAALRRPVATLRGASQAELHLVEYGAALATRKNTRESAMRVFPRCHTRGAGACDAVARAAAHPPGAAYVSHSLAADADAAFEAAERALAACAS
;
A
#
# COMPACT_ATOMS: atom_id res chain seq x y z
N MET A 1 21.36 -18.98 -2.89
CA MET A 1 22.62 -18.35 -3.34
C MET A 1 23.52 -18.33 -2.12
N GLU A 2 24.61 -19.09 -2.19
CA GLU A 2 25.57 -19.27 -1.11
C GLU A 2 26.14 -17.90 -0.70
N LEU A 3 26.07 -17.61 0.60
CA LEU A 3 26.76 -16.48 1.20
C LEU A 3 28.25 -16.81 1.14
N ASP A 4 28.92 -16.32 0.10
CA ASP A 4 30.37 -16.40 -0.03
C ASP A 4 31.04 -15.88 1.25
N ASP A 5 31.89 -16.75 1.79
CA ASP A 5 32.81 -16.50 2.89
C ASP A 5 33.71 -15.29 2.55
N VAL A 6 33.31 -14.11 3.01
CA VAL A 6 34.23 -12.97 3.12
C VAL A 6 35.13 -13.24 4.32
N VAL A 7 36.31 -13.77 3.99
CA VAL A 7 37.57 -13.84 4.74
C VAL A 7 37.52 -13.09 6.08
N ASP A 8 37.61 -13.90 7.14
CA ASP A 8 37.66 -13.55 8.55
C ASP A 8 38.96 -12.79 8.88
N ASP A 9 38.94 -11.46 8.77
CA ASP A 9 39.92 -10.60 9.46
C ASP A 9 39.51 -10.51 10.93
N GLY A 10 40.30 -11.14 11.81
CA GLY A 10 40.05 -11.44 13.24
C GLY A 10 39.82 -10.27 14.21
N ALA A 11 39.01 -9.28 13.84
CA ALA A 11 38.53 -8.21 14.71
C ALA A 11 37.22 -8.62 15.43
N PRO A 12 37.14 -8.52 16.77
CA PRO A 12 35.95 -8.92 17.51
C PRO A 12 34.73 -8.05 17.15
N VAL A 13 33.58 -8.70 16.99
CA VAL A 13 32.27 -8.06 16.79
C VAL A 13 31.84 -7.37 18.09
N ILE A 14 31.62 -6.06 18.03
CA ILE A 14 31.33 -5.20 19.19
C ILE A 14 29.81 -5.06 19.39
N ALA A 15 29.06 -4.96 18.30
CA ALA A 15 27.61 -4.96 18.28
C ALA A 15 27.12 -5.51 16.93
N SER A 16 26.14 -6.39 16.99
CA SER A 16 25.37 -6.83 15.82
C SER A 16 24.07 -6.05 15.79
N LEU A 17 23.82 -5.33 14.70
CA LEU A 17 22.61 -4.54 14.56
C LEU A 17 21.48 -5.41 14.00
N PRO A 18 20.25 -5.31 14.53
CA PRO A 18 19.10 -5.95 13.89
C PRO A 18 18.86 -5.34 12.50
N MET A 19 18.26 -6.12 11.60
CA MET A 19 17.80 -5.68 10.26
C MET A 19 18.92 -5.21 9.30
N GLY A 20 19.95 -6.04 9.09
CA GLY A 20 20.86 -5.89 7.94
C GLY A 20 21.93 -4.80 8.05
N GLY A 21 22.03 -4.08 9.17
CA GLY A 21 22.97 -2.96 9.37
C GLY A 21 24.47 -3.30 9.50
N GLY A 22 24.87 -4.55 9.24
CA GLY A 22 26.25 -5.00 9.43
C GLY A 22 26.69 -5.09 10.90
N ALA A 23 27.85 -5.70 11.13
CA ALA A 23 28.48 -5.81 12.44
C ALA A 23 29.48 -4.66 12.64
N VAL A 24 29.43 -3.97 13.78
CA VAL A 24 30.51 -3.04 14.15
C VAL A 24 31.72 -3.87 14.56
N ARG A 25 32.72 -3.95 13.68
CA ARG A 25 33.99 -4.68 13.91
C ARG A 25 35.11 -3.70 14.24
N GLY A 26 35.99 -4.06 15.16
CA GLY A 26 37.18 -3.24 15.45
C GLY A 26 38.22 -3.98 16.31
N PRO A 27 39.52 -3.67 16.19
CA PRO A 27 40.61 -4.48 16.74
C PRO A 27 40.80 -4.35 18.26
N GLY A 28 40.94 -5.50 18.97
CA GLY A 28 41.64 -5.67 20.26
C GLY A 28 40.91 -5.30 21.57
N ALA A 29 41.12 -6.09 22.64
CA ALA A 29 40.48 -5.99 23.96
C ALA A 29 40.44 -4.55 24.57
N GLY A 30 39.30 -4.18 25.19
CA GLY A 30 39.07 -2.88 25.86
C GLY A 30 37.68 -2.79 26.51
N LYS A 31 37.43 -1.79 27.37
CA LYS A 31 36.12 -1.60 28.02
C LYS A 31 35.13 -0.95 27.04
N LEU A 32 33.94 -1.54 26.91
CA LEU A 32 32.85 -1.05 26.07
C LEU A 32 31.86 -0.27 26.94
N CYS A 33 31.63 1.00 26.60
CA CYS A 33 30.59 1.84 27.20
C CYS A 33 29.46 2.02 26.19
N VAL A 34 28.25 1.61 26.56
CA VAL A 34 27.05 1.74 25.72
C VAL A 34 26.06 2.65 26.44
N ARG A 35 25.58 3.69 25.74
CA ARG A 35 24.58 4.61 26.25
C ARG A 35 23.47 4.81 25.23
N TRP A 36 22.23 4.71 25.69
CA TRP A 36 21.06 5.09 24.91
C TRP A 36 21.04 6.60 24.68
N GLY A 37 20.97 6.99 23.41
CA GLY A 37 20.67 8.35 22.98
C GLY A 37 19.17 8.61 22.95
N LEU A 38 18.77 9.71 22.32
CA LEU A 38 17.34 10.03 22.17
C LEU A 38 16.71 9.18 21.07
N GLY A 39 15.57 8.55 21.37
CA GLY A 39 14.86 7.70 20.39
C GLY A 39 15.63 6.43 20.09
N ASN A 40 15.83 6.14 18.81
CA ASN A 40 16.51 4.95 18.31
C ASN A 40 18.00 5.21 18.06
N GLU A 41 18.64 5.97 18.95
CA GLU A 41 20.07 6.27 18.89
C GLU A 41 20.80 5.49 20.00
N LEU A 42 21.92 4.87 19.66
CA LEU A 42 22.82 4.22 20.59
C LEU A 42 24.22 4.78 20.40
N ARG A 43 24.82 5.27 21.49
CA ARG A 43 26.19 5.77 21.51
C ARG A 43 27.08 4.73 22.14
N ILE A 44 28.09 4.30 21.40
CA ILE A 44 29.03 3.26 21.79
C ILE A 44 30.41 3.89 21.83
N VAL A 45 31.10 3.79 22.96
CA VAL A 45 32.49 4.22 23.09
C VAL A 45 33.32 3.04 23.55
N ARG A 46 34.43 2.81 22.85
CA ARG A 46 35.42 1.80 23.24
C ARG A 46 36.67 2.51 23.75
N ALA A 47 36.96 2.32 25.03
CA ALA A 47 38.20 2.80 25.63
C ALA A 47 39.21 1.64 25.69
N ARG A 48 40.38 1.81 25.08
CA ARG A 48 41.54 0.94 25.37
C ARG A 48 42.08 1.35 26.75
N GLY A 49 42.34 0.37 27.62
CA GLY A 49 43.09 0.62 28.85
C GLY A 49 44.52 1.08 28.50
N PRO A 50 45.23 1.76 29.41
CA PRO A 50 46.65 2.01 29.21
C PRO A 50 47.32 0.66 28.95
N ALA A 51 48.12 0.56 27.89
CA ALA A 51 48.91 -0.64 27.63
C ALA A 51 49.71 -0.95 28.91
N ASP A 52 49.64 -2.18 29.42
CA ASP A 52 50.54 -2.61 30.48
C ASP A 52 51.96 -2.36 29.97
N ALA A 53 52.63 -1.39 30.57
CA ALA A 53 53.98 -0.97 30.26
C ALA A 53 54.95 -2.08 30.69
N ALA A 54 55.02 -3.13 29.89
CA ALA A 54 56.01 -4.18 30.02
C ALA A 54 56.57 -4.49 28.63
N GLY A 55 57.30 -3.52 28.05
CA GLY A 55 58.26 -3.80 26.98
C GLY A 55 58.31 -2.87 25.76
N ALA A 56 57.60 -1.75 25.71
CA ALA A 56 57.71 -0.82 24.57
C ALA A 56 58.67 0.33 24.89
N ASP A 57 59.64 0.55 23.99
CA ASP A 57 60.61 1.63 24.03
C ASP A 57 59.94 3.01 24.11
N ALA A 58 60.57 3.92 24.86
CA ALA A 58 60.00 5.21 25.30
C ALA A 58 59.85 6.28 24.21
N ASP A 59 59.96 5.94 22.92
CA ASP A 59 59.85 6.89 21.79
C ASP A 59 58.60 6.71 20.91
N ASP A 60 57.71 5.77 21.24
CA ASP A 60 56.42 5.61 20.53
C ASP A 60 55.24 5.84 21.49
N LEU A 61 55.03 7.10 21.87
CA LEU A 61 53.82 7.58 22.56
C LEU A 61 52.63 7.55 21.59
N GLY A 62 52.22 6.34 21.20
CA GLY A 62 51.03 6.08 20.42
C GLY A 62 49.80 6.53 21.20
N THR A 63 49.16 7.59 20.69
CA THR A 63 47.87 8.12 21.14
C THR A 63 46.90 6.97 21.40
N SER A 64 46.32 6.89 22.60
CA SER A 64 45.28 5.92 22.90
C SER A 64 44.05 6.22 22.04
N GLN A 65 43.98 5.62 20.84
CA GLN A 65 42.86 5.77 19.91
C GLN A 65 41.64 5.04 20.49
N GLY A 66 40.82 5.76 21.26
CA GLY A 66 39.46 5.36 21.58
C GLY A 66 38.56 5.64 20.37
N ALA A 67 37.69 4.70 20.01
CA ALA A 67 36.74 4.88 18.91
C ALA A 67 35.33 5.08 19.48
N ALA A 68 34.66 6.13 19.01
CA ALA A 68 33.27 6.44 19.31
C ALA A 68 32.40 6.18 18.09
N TYR A 69 31.28 5.49 18.30
CA TYR A 69 30.33 5.12 17.26
C TYR A 69 28.93 5.59 17.68
N VAL A 70 28.20 6.18 16.73
CA VAL A 70 26.78 6.47 16.89
C VAL A 70 26.03 5.56 15.95
N VAL A 71 25.16 4.73 16.50
CA VAL A 71 24.29 3.83 15.77
C VAL A 71 22.88 4.38 15.84
N GLN A 72 22.22 4.48 14.69
CA GLN A 72 20.81 4.83 14.60
C GLN A 72 20.09 3.76 13.78
N TRP A 73 18.91 3.34 14.21
CA TRP A 73 18.06 2.39 13.46
C TRP A 73 16.63 2.88 13.37
N GLY A 74 15.90 2.39 12.38
CA GLY A 74 14.48 2.75 12.17
C GLY A 74 14.23 4.26 12.09
N CYS A 75 15.27 5.07 11.84
CA CYS A 75 15.14 6.53 11.77
C CYS A 75 14.62 6.92 10.38
N LEU A 76 13.72 7.90 10.35
CA LEU A 76 13.13 8.35 9.10
C LEU A 76 14.19 9.09 8.26
N THR A 77 14.38 8.64 7.03
CA THR A 77 15.24 9.29 6.03
C THR A 77 14.40 10.23 5.15
N GLY A 78 15.02 11.02 4.27
CA GLY A 78 14.37 12.16 3.58
C GLY A 78 13.01 11.85 2.95
N ALA A 79 12.88 10.76 2.19
CA ALA A 79 11.61 10.37 1.57
C ALA A 79 10.54 9.96 2.59
N SER A 80 10.92 9.17 3.61
CA SER A 80 10.01 8.77 4.68
C SER A 80 9.59 9.94 5.57
N LYS A 81 10.44 10.98 5.71
CA LYS A 81 10.08 12.22 6.39
C LYS A 81 8.99 12.98 5.63
N SER A 82 9.15 13.18 4.32
CA SER A 82 8.16 13.86 3.48
C SER A 82 6.79 13.17 3.58
N LEU A 83 6.78 11.84 3.52
CA LEU A 83 5.58 11.04 3.70
C LEU A 83 4.96 11.20 5.11
N ALA A 84 5.79 11.16 6.15
CA ALA A 84 5.35 11.40 7.53
C ALA A 84 4.72 12.79 7.72
N ASP A 85 5.37 13.84 7.21
CA ASP A 85 4.87 15.22 7.33
C ASP A 85 3.55 15.40 6.55
N ALA A 86 3.43 14.78 5.36
CA ALA A 86 2.22 14.85 4.54
C ALA A 86 1.03 14.08 5.14
N THR A 87 1.29 13.04 5.93
CA THR A 87 0.25 12.19 6.54
C THR A 87 -0.13 12.59 7.96
N LEU A 88 0.63 13.51 8.58
CA LEU A 88 0.43 13.92 9.96
C LEU A 88 -0.90 14.66 10.20
N ALA A 89 -1.32 15.55 9.29
CA ALA A 89 -2.59 16.26 9.44
C ALA A 89 -3.82 15.33 9.33
N PRO A 90 -3.91 14.44 8.31
CA PRO A 90 -4.94 13.40 8.28
C PRO A 90 -4.95 12.52 9.54
N PHE A 91 -3.77 12.13 10.02
CA PHE A 91 -3.61 11.34 11.24
C PHE A 91 -4.19 12.04 12.47
N GLU A 92 -3.85 13.33 12.67
CA GLU A 92 -4.36 14.11 13.80
C GLU A 92 -5.88 14.29 13.77
N ARG A 93 -6.45 14.46 12.58
CA ARG A 93 -7.90 14.55 12.39
C ARG A 93 -8.60 13.26 12.80
N LEU A 94 -8.11 12.11 12.31
CA LEU A 94 -8.62 10.81 12.71
C LEU A 94 -8.54 10.63 14.23
N ARG A 95 -7.39 10.94 14.82
CA ARG A 95 -7.17 10.74 16.25
C ARG A 95 -8.08 11.63 17.09
N HIS A 96 -8.27 12.87 16.70
CA HIS A 96 -9.21 13.77 17.37
C HIS A 96 -10.62 13.18 17.42
N ARG A 97 -11.12 12.62 16.31
CA ARG A 97 -12.43 11.93 16.27
C ARG A 97 -12.47 10.69 17.16
N LEU A 98 -11.40 9.88 17.16
CA LEU A 98 -11.31 8.69 18.02
C LEU A 98 -11.26 9.03 19.51
N ASP A 99 -10.68 10.18 19.87
CA ASP A 99 -10.61 10.69 21.23
C ASP A 99 -11.99 11.23 21.69
N LEU A 100 -12.73 11.92 20.81
CA LEU A 100 -14.12 12.34 21.07
C LEU A 100 -15.05 11.13 21.26
N ALA A 101 -14.93 10.12 20.40
CA ALA A 101 -15.70 8.88 20.51
C ALA A 101 -15.42 8.15 21.84
N ALA A 102 -14.16 8.11 22.29
CA ALA A 102 -13.80 7.50 23.57
C ALA A 102 -14.37 8.24 24.79
N GLN A 103 -14.65 9.54 24.65
CA GLN A 103 -15.26 10.37 25.67
C GLN A 103 -16.80 10.27 25.67
N GLY A 104 -17.38 9.57 24.70
CA GLY A 104 -18.84 9.46 24.54
C GLY A 104 -19.47 10.74 24.01
N ASP A 105 -18.71 11.55 23.27
CA ASP A 105 -19.21 12.80 22.69
C ASP A 105 -20.27 12.51 21.62
N PRO A 106 -21.47 13.15 21.67
CA PRO A 106 -22.52 12.96 20.66
C PRO A 106 -22.12 13.40 19.25
N SER A 107 -21.09 14.24 19.09
CA SER A 107 -20.53 14.61 17.79
C SER A 107 -19.67 13.51 17.14
N ALA A 108 -19.36 12.45 17.89
CA ALA A 108 -18.57 11.30 17.43
C ALA A 108 -19.46 10.09 17.10
N GLU A 109 -20.50 10.32 16.28
CA GLU A 109 -21.35 9.25 15.77
C GLU A 109 -20.53 8.21 14.98
N PRO A 110 -20.88 6.91 15.03
CA PRO A 110 -20.13 5.85 14.35
C PRO A 110 -19.91 6.08 12.85
N THR A 111 -20.89 6.67 12.17
CA THR A 111 -20.83 7.06 10.75
C THR A 111 -19.74 8.10 10.49
N ARG A 112 -19.60 9.11 11.35
CA ARG A 112 -18.55 10.13 11.23
C ARG A 112 -17.16 9.58 11.54
N CYS A 113 -17.04 8.68 12.50
CA CYS A 113 -15.78 7.97 12.75
C CYS A 113 -15.38 7.11 11.53
N ALA A 114 -16.35 6.44 10.89
CA ALA A 114 -16.11 5.69 9.66
C ALA A 114 -15.71 6.61 8.49
N ALA A 115 -16.38 7.75 8.32
CA ALA A 115 -16.03 8.77 7.33
C ALA A 115 -14.60 9.31 7.57
N ALA A 116 -14.24 9.64 8.80
CA ALA A 116 -12.89 10.07 9.15
C ALA A 116 -11.83 8.98 8.87
N ALA A 117 -12.15 7.71 9.14
CA ALA A 117 -11.27 6.58 8.82
C ALA A 117 -11.06 6.43 7.30
N ARG A 118 -12.12 6.55 6.49
CA ARG A 118 -12.04 6.54 5.02
C ARG A 118 -11.22 7.71 4.48
N LEU A 119 -11.46 8.92 4.97
CA LEU A 119 -10.71 10.11 4.56
C LEU A 119 -9.22 9.98 4.92
N PHE A 120 -8.91 9.47 6.10
CA PHE A 120 -7.54 9.18 6.50
C PHE A 120 -6.89 8.13 5.60
N ALA A 121 -7.58 7.01 5.36
CA ALA A 121 -7.10 5.92 4.51
C ALA A 121 -6.86 6.34 3.05
N ALA A 122 -7.76 7.16 2.50
CA ALA A 122 -7.65 7.75 1.18
C ALA A 122 -6.47 8.74 1.10
N ALA A 123 -6.33 9.63 2.09
CA ALA A 123 -5.24 10.60 2.13
C ALA A 123 -3.87 9.90 2.17
N VAL A 124 -3.70 8.89 3.04
CA VAL A 124 -2.46 8.12 3.11
C VAL A 124 -2.24 7.29 1.84
N SER A 125 -3.28 6.70 1.25
CA SER A 125 -3.17 5.99 -0.04
C SER A 125 -2.64 6.92 -1.14
N SER A 126 -3.18 8.14 -1.23
CA SER A 126 -2.74 9.15 -2.20
C SER A 126 -1.27 9.54 -2.01
N GLN A 127 -0.84 9.75 -0.75
CA GLN A 127 0.56 10.05 -0.46
C GLN A 127 1.49 8.87 -0.77
N LEU A 128 1.09 7.65 -0.44
CA LEU A 128 1.86 6.44 -0.75
C LEU A 128 2.00 6.24 -2.26
N SER A 129 0.92 6.43 -3.04
CA SER A 129 1.00 6.37 -4.51
C SER A 129 2.00 7.37 -5.06
N ALA A 130 1.88 8.64 -4.70
CA ALA A 130 2.78 9.68 -5.18
C ALA A 130 4.26 9.40 -4.83
N HIS A 131 4.54 8.92 -3.61
CA HIS A 131 5.91 8.58 -3.20
C HIS A 131 6.43 7.30 -3.87
N ALA A 132 5.56 6.30 -4.07
CA ALA A 132 5.92 5.06 -4.76
C ALA A 132 6.24 5.31 -6.25
N ASP A 133 5.44 6.13 -6.93
CA ASP A 133 5.64 6.47 -8.34
C ASP A 133 6.94 7.27 -8.51
N ALA A 134 7.18 8.29 -7.66
CA ALA A 134 8.43 9.04 -7.66
C ALA A 134 9.67 8.19 -7.28
N ALA A 135 9.50 7.14 -6.47
CA ALA A 135 10.57 6.20 -6.17
C ALA A 135 10.83 5.25 -7.36
N SER A 136 9.78 4.78 -8.03
CA SER A 136 9.87 3.96 -9.23
C SER A 136 10.58 4.70 -10.36
N GLU A 137 10.24 5.96 -10.60
CA GLU A 137 10.91 6.81 -11.61
C GLU A 137 12.41 6.98 -11.32
N ARG A 138 12.76 7.22 -10.05
CA ARG A 138 14.17 7.32 -9.63
C ARG A 138 14.92 6.00 -9.81
N SER A 139 14.29 4.87 -9.48
CA SER A 139 14.87 3.55 -9.69
C SER A 139 15.06 3.26 -11.18
N ALA A 140 14.14 3.69 -12.05
CA ALA A 140 14.26 3.51 -13.49
C ALA A 140 15.36 4.40 -14.09
N ALA A 141 15.56 5.62 -13.55
CA ALA A 141 16.61 6.53 -13.98
C ALA A 141 18.03 6.08 -13.57
N ALA A 142 18.14 5.30 -12.49
CA ALA A 142 19.40 4.79 -11.97
C ALA A 142 19.31 3.28 -11.63
N PRO A 143 19.26 2.39 -12.64
CA PRO A 143 19.04 0.95 -12.43
C PRO A 143 20.17 0.26 -11.65
N GLU A 144 21.38 0.81 -11.68
CA GLU A 144 22.54 0.31 -10.93
C GLU A 144 22.48 0.67 -9.43
N ASP A 145 21.60 1.59 -9.01
CA ASP A 145 21.45 1.99 -7.61
C ASP A 145 20.51 1.02 -6.86
N ALA A 146 21.10 0.00 -6.25
CA ALA A 146 20.39 -0.99 -5.44
C ALA A 146 19.58 -0.37 -4.29
N SER A 147 19.99 0.79 -3.75
CA SER A 147 19.27 1.49 -2.68
C SER A 147 17.99 2.15 -3.19
N ALA A 148 18.04 2.74 -4.40
CA ALA A 148 16.88 3.30 -5.06
C ALA A 148 15.85 2.20 -5.40
N ALA A 149 16.32 1.06 -5.92
CA ALA A 149 15.48 -0.10 -6.22
C ALA A 149 14.81 -0.68 -4.95
N ALA A 150 15.57 -0.84 -3.86
CA ALA A 150 15.02 -1.31 -2.59
C ALA A 150 13.97 -0.35 -2.01
N SER A 151 14.21 0.97 -2.11
CA SER A 151 13.26 2.00 -1.67
C SER A 151 11.97 2.00 -2.48
N ALA A 152 12.07 1.82 -3.81
CA ALA A 152 10.92 1.70 -4.70
C ALA A 152 10.10 0.45 -4.37
N GLY A 153 10.75 -0.71 -4.21
CA GLY A 153 10.09 -1.95 -3.80
C GLY A 153 9.38 -1.84 -2.45
N TYR A 154 10.03 -1.21 -1.46
CA TYR A 154 9.43 -0.97 -0.14
C TYR A 154 8.16 -0.10 -0.21
N LEU A 155 8.21 1.02 -0.93
CA LEU A 155 7.07 1.94 -1.05
C LEU A 155 5.92 1.30 -1.84
N ALA A 156 6.25 0.52 -2.87
CA ALA A 156 5.26 -0.22 -3.65
C ALA A 156 4.57 -1.30 -2.81
N ALA A 157 5.33 -2.06 -2.01
CA ALA A 157 4.79 -3.04 -1.07
C ALA A 157 3.92 -2.38 0.02
N SER A 158 4.39 -1.25 0.57
CA SER A 158 3.65 -0.48 1.58
C SER A 158 2.34 0.06 1.01
N ARG A 159 2.35 0.61 -0.22
CA ARG A 159 1.15 1.05 -0.94
C ARG A 159 0.16 -0.09 -1.09
N ALA A 160 0.62 -1.24 -1.60
CA ALA A 160 -0.23 -2.40 -1.83
C ALA A 160 -0.89 -2.89 -0.52
N ALA A 161 -0.12 -3.03 0.55
CA ALA A 161 -0.63 -3.45 1.85
C ALA A 161 -1.62 -2.43 2.44
N TRP A 162 -1.30 -1.13 2.38
CA TRP A 162 -2.17 -0.07 2.88
C TRP A 162 -3.52 -0.03 2.16
N GLN A 163 -3.48 -0.03 0.82
CA GLN A 163 -4.70 0.03 0.00
C GLN A 163 -5.55 -1.23 0.17
N LEU A 164 -4.94 -2.39 0.41
CA LEU A 164 -5.69 -3.60 0.74
C LEU A 164 -6.34 -3.48 2.13
N CYS A 165 -5.62 -2.97 3.13
CA CYS A 165 -6.20 -2.68 4.44
C CYS A 165 -7.39 -1.71 4.34
N HIS A 166 -7.24 -0.64 3.54
CA HIS A 166 -8.31 0.30 3.25
C HIS A 166 -9.54 -0.41 2.66
N THR A 167 -9.32 -1.25 1.64
CA THR A 167 -10.38 -2.01 0.95
C THR A 167 -11.08 -3.02 1.88
N VAL A 168 -10.32 -3.70 2.74
CA VAL A 168 -10.84 -4.82 3.55
C VAL A 168 -11.43 -4.37 4.88
N PHE A 169 -10.84 -3.37 5.53
CA PHE A 169 -11.26 -2.96 6.88
C PHE A 169 -12.16 -1.72 6.89
N VAL A 170 -12.07 -0.81 5.92
CA VAL A 170 -12.63 0.55 6.03
C VAL A 170 -13.74 0.83 5.00
N GLU A 171 -13.55 0.37 3.77
CA GLU A 171 -14.55 0.44 2.70
C GLU A 171 -15.82 -0.45 2.87
N PRO A 172 -15.90 -1.49 3.73
CA PRO A 172 -17.15 -2.25 3.93
C PRO A 172 -18.21 -1.40 4.64
N GLY A 173 -18.84 -0.48 3.92
CA GLY A 173 -19.59 0.63 4.50
C GLY A 173 -20.96 0.33 5.04
N ASP A 174 -21.58 -0.75 4.59
CA ASP A 174 -22.97 -1.07 4.93
C ASP A 174 -23.09 -2.52 5.43
N GLY A 175 -21.99 -3.13 5.89
CA GLY A 175 -21.96 -4.56 6.27
C GLY A 175 -22.06 -5.54 5.09
N THR A 176 -21.98 -5.03 3.85
CA THR A 176 -22.13 -5.82 2.61
C THR A 176 -20.90 -6.65 2.25
N GLY A 177 -19.78 -6.46 2.97
CA GLY A 177 -18.49 -7.07 2.68
C GLY A 177 -17.70 -6.32 1.60
N VAL A 178 -16.51 -6.83 1.28
CA VAL A 178 -15.61 -6.30 0.26
C VAL A 178 -16.19 -6.55 -1.12
N VAL A 179 -16.38 -5.50 -1.90
CA VAL A 179 -16.89 -5.59 -3.28
C VAL A 179 -15.78 -6.12 -4.18
N SER A 180 -16.05 -7.18 -4.95
CA SER A 180 -15.01 -7.84 -5.76
C SER A 180 -14.38 -6.91 -6.81
N GLY A 181 -15.12 -5.91 -7.29
CA GLY A 181 -14.58 -4.84 -8.14
C GLY A 181 -13.47 -4.02 -7.49
N ALA A 182 -13.55 -3.73 -6.18
CA ALA A 182 -12.51 -2.99 -5.47
C ALA A 182 -11.21 -3.81 -5.39
N LEU A 183 -11.30 -5.13 -5.19
CA LEU A 183 -10.15 -6.04 -5.23
C LEU A 183 -9.49 -6.09 -6.61
N VAL A 184 -10.29 -6.07 -7.69
CA VAL A 184 -9.76 -6.03 -9.07
C VAL A 184 -8.97 -4.75 -9.33
N GLU A 185 -9.52 -3.60 -8.93
CA GLU A 185 -8.83 -2.31 -9.12
C GLU A 185 -7.56 -2.24 -8.27
N TRP A 186 -7.63 -2.64 -7.00
CA TRP A 186 -6.46 -2.76 -6.13
C TRP A 186 -5.39 -3.67 -6.74
N PHE A 187 -5.79 -4.84 -7.26
CA PHE A 187 -4.86 -5.78 -7.87
C PHE A 187 -4.23 -5.20 -9.15
N ARG A 188 -5.01 -4.51 -9.99
CA ARG A 188 -4.49 -3.85 -11.20
C ARG A 188 -3.43 -2.81 -10.87
N GLU A 189 -3.65 -2.00 -9.84
CA GLU A 189 -2.72 -0.95 -9.40
C GLU A 189 -1.45 -1.51 -8.74
N ASN A 190 -1.51 -2.71 -8.16
CA ASN A 190 -0.42 -3.27 -7.35
C ASN A 190 0.20 -4.56 -7.89
N ALA A 191 -0.30 -5.14 -8.98
CA ALA A 191 0.22 -6.41 -9.54
C ALA A 191 1.73 -6.39 -9.79
N ASN A 192 2.26 -5.26 -10.28
CA ASN A 192 3.70 -5.09 -10.47
C ASN A 192 4.48 -5.04 -9.14
N ALA A 193 3.94 -4.35 -8.14
CA ALA A 193 4.54 -4.19 -6.82
C ALA A 193 4.61 -5.50 -6.03
N LEU A 194 3.64 -6.38 -6.26
CA LEU A 194 3.50 -7.65 -5.56
C LEU A 194 4.44 -8.74 -6.06
N GLY A 195 5.20 -8.48 -7.14
CA GLY A 195 6.23 -9.39 -7.63
C GLY A 195 5.66 -10.78 -7.93
N LEU A 196 4.59 -10.83 -8.73
CA LEU A 196 3.83 -12.05 -9.06
C LEU A 196 4.62 -13.15 -9.80
N GLY A 197 5.94 -12.99 -9.94
CA GLY A 197 6.82 -13.86 -10.71
C GLY A 197 6.80 -13.57 -12.20
N GLU A 198 7.67 -14.27 -12.93
CA GLU A 198 7.81 -14.19 -14.39
C GLU A 198 6.54 -14.66 -15.12
N SER A 199 5.73 -15.49 -14.46
CA SER A 199 4.47 -15.98 -14.98
C SER A 199 3.28 -15.06 -14.70
N GLY A 200 3.44 -13.90 -14.06
CA GLY A 200 2.32 -13.04 -13.69
C GLY A 200 1.61 -12.37 -14.88
N VAL A 201 0.33 -12.04 -14.76
CA VAL A 201 -0.51 -11.49 -15.85
C VAL A 201 0.11 -10.26 -16.50
N THR A 202 0.74 -9.37 -15.73
CA THR A 202 1.36 -8.17 -16.29
C THR A 202 2.56 -8.53 -17.16
N GLU A 203 3.35 -9.53 -16.76
CA GLU A 203 4.49 -9.99 -17.54
C GLU A 203 4.04 -10.77 -18.78
N ARG A 204 3.04 -11.64 -18.64
CA ARG A 204 2.39 -12.31 -19.79
C ARG A 204 1.84 -11.31 -20.79
N LEU A 205 1.22 -10.23 -20.33
CA LEU A 205 0.71 -9.14 -21.17
C LEU A 205 1.84 -8.39 -21.87
N ARG A 206 2.93 -8.04 -21.17
CA ARG A 206 4.11 -7.40 -21.80
C ARG A 206 4.69 -8.29 -22.89
N ALA A 207 4.92 -9.58 -22.59
CA ALA A 207 5.45 -10.54 -23.55
C ALA A 207 4.54 -10.68 -24.78
N LEU A 208 3.21 -10.73 -24.60
CA LEU A 208 2.25 -10.76 -25.70
C LEU A 208 2.33 -9.50 -26.56
N LEU A 209 2.39 -8.32 -25.94
CA LEU A 209 2.45 -7.05 -26.68
C LEU A 209 3.74 -6.95 -27.52
N VAL A 210 4.86 -7.51 -27.04
CA VAL A 210 6.11 -7.60 -27.81
C VAL A 210 5.95 -8.51 -29.03
N ASP A 211 5.32 -9.68 -28.89
CA ASP A 211 5.06 -10.61 -30.01
C ASP A 211 4.11 -9.97 -31.05
N ILE A 212 3.03 -9.32 -30.59
CA ILE A 212 2.09 -8.60 -31.48
C ILE A 212 2.79 -7.44 -32.20
N ALA A 213 3.67 -6.69 -31.51
CA ALA A 213 4.43 -5.61 -32.13
C ALA A 213 5.39 -6.14 -33.22
N ALA A 214 6.08 -7.26 -32.97
CA ALA A 214 6.93 -7.91 -33.97
C ALA A 214 6.12 -8.33 -35.21
N VAL A 215 4.92 -8.91 -35.01
CA VAL A 215 4.00 -9.25 -36.11
C VAL A 215 3.55 -8.01 -36.90
N ALA A 216 3.39 -6.87 -36.24
CA ALA A 216 3.03 -5.61 -36.90
C ALA A 216 4.20 -5.01 -37.71
N ASP A 217 5.43 -5.10 -37.19
CA ASP A 217 6.63 -4.60 -37.87
C ASP A 217 6.95 -5.43 -39.13
N GLU A 218 6.78 -6.76 -39.08
CA GLU A 218 6.91 -7.65 -40.25
C GLU A 218 5.97 -7.24 -41.41
N LYS A 219 4.79 -6.68 -41.12
CA LYS A 219 3.86 -6.16 -42.14
C LYS A 219 4.28 -4.82 -42.75
N ASN A 220 5.10 -4.06 -42.04
CA ASN A 220 5.55 -2.72 -42.46
C ASN A 220 6.81 -2.76 -43.33
N ASP A 221 7.60 -3.84 -43.27
CA ASP A 221 8.79 -4.01 -44.10
C ASP A 221 8.46 -4.23 -45.60
N GLU A 222 8.79 -3.24 -46.42
CA GLU A 222 8.51 -3.22 -47.86
C GLU A 222 9.18 -4.37 -48.64
N ALA A 223 10.32 -4.88 -48.16
CA ALA A 223 11.07 -5.97 -48.78
C ALA A 223 10.40 -7.35 -48.63
N MET A 224 9.54 -7.53 -47.62
CA MET A 224 8.80 -8.77 -47.33
C MET A 224 7.43 -8.81 -48.03
N ARG A 225 6.90 -7.64 -48.43
CA ARG A 225 5.58 -7.52 -49.09
C ARG A 225 5.54 -8.16 -50.48
N ASP A 226 6.66 -8.22 -51.19
CA ASP A 226 6.72 -8.72 -52.57
C ASP A 226 6.86 -10.26 -52.65
N SER A 227 7.21 -10.93 -51.53
CA SER A 227 7.39 -12.38 -51.44
C SER A 227 6.32 -13.12 -50.61
N SER A 228 5.57 -12.43 -49.74
CA SER A 228 4.77 -13.07 -48.67
C SER A 228 3.27 -12.77 -48.70
N LEU A 229 2.70 -12.45 -49.87
CA LEU A 229 1.27 -12.11 -50.05
C LEU A 229 0.27 -13.19 -49.54
N GLU A 230 0.71 -14.40 -49.22
CA GLU A 230 -0.17 -15.49 -48.72
C GLU A 230 -0.05 -15.80 -47.21
N PHE A 231 0.91 -15.26 -46.45
CA PHE A 231 1.17 -15.68 -45.06
C PHE A 231 1.52 -14.54 -44.09
N ALA A 232 0.87 -13.38 -44.19
CA ALA A 232 1.04 -12.33 -43.19
C ALA A 232 0.42 -12.78 -41.85
N ARG A 233 1.28 -12.98 -40.83
CA ARG A 233 0.88 -13.40 -39.49
C ARG A 233 -0.11 -12.40 -38.89
N LYS A 234 -1.18 -12.91 -38.27
CA LYS A 234 -2.24 -12.11 -37.65
C LYS A 234 -1.94 -11.91 -36.16
N PRO A 235 -2.44 -10.84 -35.52
CA PRO A 235 -2.24 -10.62 -34.08
C PRO A 235 -2.71 -11.81 -33.22
N GLU A 236 -3.80 -12.45 -33.62
CA GLU A 236 -4.35 -13.64 -32.97
C GLU A 236 -3.47 -14.91 -33.12
N ASP A 237 -2.50 -14.93 -34.05
CA ASP A 237 -1.54 -16.03 -34.23
C ASP A 237 -0.37 -16.00 -33.21
N ALA A 238 -0.33 -14.99 -32.35
CA ALA A 238 0.61 -14.92 -31.24
C ALA A 238 0.30 -16.01 -30.21
N ALA A 239 1.33 -16.74 -29.74
CA ALA A 239 1.16 -17.99 -28.99
C ALA A 239 0.33 -17.83 -27.69
N ASN A 240 0.30 -16.63 -27.13
CA ASN A 240 -0.40 -16.31 -25.88
C ASN A 240 -1.61 -15.38 -26.06
N TYR A 241 -2.06 -15.12 -27.29
CA TYR A 241 -3.17 -14.19 -27.54
C TYR A 241 -4.43 -14.57 -26.74
N TRP A 242 -4.95 -15.78 -26.96
CA TRP A 242 -6.15 -16.27 -26.28
C TRP A 242 -5.91 -16.55 -24.78
N GLY A 243 -4.70 -16.97 -24.40
CA GLY A 243 -4.33 -17.13 -22.99
C GLY A 243 -4.40 -15.80 -22.22
N CYS A 244 -3.84 -14.74 -22.79
CA CYS A 244 -3.88 -13.41 -22.19
C CYS A 244 -5.30 -12.83 -22.22
N PHE A 245 -6.03 -12.94 -23.34
CA PHE A 245 -7.41 -12.49 -23.43
C PHE A 245 -8.29 -13.09 -22.33
N LYS A 246 -8.24 -14.43 -22.17
CA LYS A 246 -9.00 -15.14 -21.13
C LYS A 246 -8.60 -14.70 -19.72
N ALA A 247 -7.30 -14.53 -19.45
CA ALA A 247 -6.82 -14.06 -18.15
C ALA A 247 -7.30 -12.63 -17.83
N LEU A 248 -7.22 -11.71 -18.80
CA LEU A 248 -7.71 -10.33 -18.65
C LEU A 248 -9.21 -10.30 -18.35
N VAL A 249 -10.00 -11.13 -19.05
CA VAL A 249 -11.43 -11.28 -18.81
C VAL A 249 -11.70 -11.82 -17.39
N ALA A 250 -11.02 -12.89 -16.99
CA ALA A 250 -11.22 -13.52 -15.68
C ALA A 250 -10.83 -12.59 -14.52
N LEU A 251 -9.74 -11.84 -14.67
CA LEU A 251 -9.30 -10.83 -13.69
C LEU A 251 -10.16 -9.55 -13.71
N GLY A 252 -11.02 -9.37 -14.71
CA GLY A 252 -11.87 -8.20 -14.85
C GLY A 252 -11.15 -6.95 -15.37
N TRP A 253 -10.00 -7.09 -16.03
CA TRP A 253 -9.29 -6.02 -16.74
C TRP A 253 -9.98 -5.75 -18.08
N THR A 254 -11.22 -5.26 -17.96
CA THR A 254 -12.21 -5.22 -19.03
C THR A 254 -11.71 -4.37 -20.20
N ASP A 255 -11.11 -3.21 -19.92
CA ASP A 255 -10.69 -2.28 -20.96
C ASP A 255 -9.54 -2.89 -21.79
N ALA A 256 -8.53 -3.46 -21.12
CA ALA A 256 -7.44 -4.18 -21.79
C ALA A 256 -7.92 -5.41 -22.59
N ALA A 257 -8.90 -6.16 -22.07
CA ALA A 257 -9.49 -7.28 -22.81
C ALA A 257 -10.23 -6.81 -24.07
N VAL A 258 -10.98 -5.71 -23.96
CA VAL A 258 -11.71 -5.10 -25.09
C VAL A 258 -10.72 -4.55 -26.12
N ASP A 259 -9.64 -3.90 -25.69
CA ASP A 259 -8.60 -3.41 -26.60
C ASP A 259 -7.92 -4.58 -27.34
N LEU A 260 -7.58 -5.66 -26.63
CA LEU A 260 -7.01 -6.85 -27.25
C LEU A 260 -7.97 -7.51 -28.25
N ALA A 261 -9.27 -7.55 -27.95
CA ALA A 261 -10.29 -8.03 -28.89
C ALA A 261 -10.41 -7.15 -30.14
N HIS A 262 -10.24 -5.83 -30.01
CA HIS A 262 -10.27 -4.91 -31.16
C HIS A 262 -9.01 -5.01 -32.04
N LEU A 263 -7.91 -5.57 -31.56
CA LEU A 263 -6.72 -5.85 -32.37
C LEU A 263 -6.91 -7.06 -33.31
N HIS A 264 -7.96 -7.86 -33.15
CA HIS A 264 -8.18 -9.04 -33.98
C HIS A 264 -8.36 -8.69 -35.46
N SER A 265 -7.75 -9.47 -36.35
CA SER A 265 -7.77 -9.15 -37.79
C SER A 265 -9.17 -9.15 -38.44
N CYS A 266 -10.17 -9.81 -37.81
CA CYS A 266 -11.51 -9.96 -38.38
C CYS A 266 -12.22 -8.60 -38.56
N TRP A 267 -11.89 -7.58 -37.76
CA TRP A 267 -12.50 -6.27 -37.86
C TRP A 267 -12.13 -5.56 -39.16
N ASP A 268 -10.86 -5.64 -39.56
CA ASP A 268 -10.38 -5.08 -40.82
C ASP A 268 -10.96 -5.86 -42.00
N GLU A 269 -10.96 -7.19 -41.90
CA GLU A 269 -11.54 -8.07 -42.93
C GLU A 269 -13.04 -7.83 -43.14
N TRP A 270 -13.78 -7.62 -42.04
CA TRP A 270 -15.19 -7.28 -42.09
C TRP A 270 -15.43 -5.91 -42.70
N ARG A 271 -14.62 -4.90 -42.34
CA ARG A 271 -14.66 -3.56 -42.94
C ARG A 271 -14.33 -3.56 -44.43
N MET A 272 -13.49 -4.50 -44.89
CA MET A 272 -13.20 -4.74 -46.30
C MET A 272 -14.30 -5.54 -47.03
N GLY A 273 -15.37 -5.96 -46.33
CA GLY A 273 -16.50 -6.68 -46.91
C GLY A 273 -16.26 -8.18 -47.09
N LYS A 274 -15.27 -8.78 -46.43
CA LYS A 274 -15.04 -10.24 -46.49
C LYS A 274 -16.17 -10.95 -45.72
N ALA A 275 -17.04 -11.67 -46.44
CA ALA A 275 -18.16 -12.39 -45.84
C ALA A 275 -17.72 -13.46 -44.82
N SER A 276 -16.54 -14.05 -44.99
CA SER A 276 -15.97 -15.04 -44.06
C SER A 276 -15.62 -14.44 -42.69
N ALA A 277 -15.40 -13.13 -42.58
CA ALA A 277 -15.09 -12.45 -41.32
C ALA A 277 -16.34 -12.16 -40.48
N LYS A 278 -17.53 -12.22 -41.08
CA LYS A 278 -18.80 -11.90 -40.42
C LYS A 278 -19.02 -12.69 -39.12
N PRO A 279 -18.92 -14.04 -39.12
CA PRO A 279 -19.22 -14.81 -37.92
C PRO A 279 -18.22 -14.54 -36.78
N HIS A 280 -16.95 -14.30 -37.12
CA HIS A 280 -15.90 -13.92 -36.17
C HIS A 280 -16.22 -12.57 -35.51
N ALA A 281 -16.59 -11.57 -36.32
CA ALA A 281 -16.94 -10.25 -35.85
C ALA A 281 -18.21 -10.26 -34.99
N GLU A 282 -19.25 -10.99 -35.38
CA GLU A 282 -20.49 -11.12 -34.61
C GLU A 282 -20.25 -11.77 -33.23
N LEU A 283 -19.43 -12.84 -33.17
CA LEU A 283 -19.06 -13.49 -31.92
C LEU A 283 -18.23 -12.57 -31.01
N LEU A 284 -17.20 -11.91 -31.54
CA LEU A 284 -16.39 -10.97 -30.76
C LEU A 284 -17.20 -9.74 -30.31
N GLU A 285 -18.10 -9.24 -31.15
CA GLU A 285 -18.99 -8.13 -30.78
C GLU A 285 -19.90 -8.52 -29.60
N ALA A 286 -20.44 -9.74 -29.59
CA ALA A 286 -21.23 -10.25 -28.48
C ALA A 286 -20.42 -10.32 -27.17
N VAL A 287 -19.17 -10.81 -27.23
CA VAL A 287 -18.27 -10.87 -26.07
C VAL A 287 -17.92 -9.47 -25.57
N VAL A 288 -17.53 -8.56 -26.47
CA VAL A 288 -17.18 -7.16 -26.15
C VAL A 288 -18.37 -6.41 -25.55
N ALA A 289 -19.58 -6.63 -26.08
CA ALA A 289 -20.80 -6.02 -25.53
C ALA A 289 -21.06 -6.48 -24.09
N LEU A 290 -20.91 -7.78 -23.81
CA LEU A 290 -21.06 -8.31 -22.45
C LEU A 290 -19.99 -7.77 -21.50
N LEU A 291 -18.74 -7.66 -21.94
CA LEU A 291 -17.64 -7.07 -21.17
C LEU A 291 -17.94 -5.61 -20.80
N ARG A 292 -18.35 -4.79 -21.77
CA ARG A 292 -18.71 -3.37 -21.55
C ARG A 292 -19.92 -3.18 -20.64
N CYS A 293 -20.84 -4.14 -20.60
CA CYS A 293 -22.03 -4.12 -19.75
C CYS A 293 -21.82 -4.77 -18.37
N ALA A 294 -20.58 -5.12 -18.01
CA ALA A 294 -20.29 -5.74 -16.72
C ALA A 294 -20.66 -4.79 -15.55
N PRO A 295 -21.53 -5.18 -14.61
CA PRO A 295 -21.99 -4.29 -13.54
C PRO A 295 -20.86 -3.86 -12.59
N ARG A 296 -20.85 -2.59 -12.21
CA ARG A 296 -19.86 -1.99 -11.29
C ARG A 296 -20.58 -1.23 -10.17
N LEU A 297 -19.99 -1.17 -8.98
CA LEU A 297 -20.49 -0.29 -7.91
C LEU A 297 -19.93 1.12 -8.12
N GLU A 298 -20.77 2.13 -7.95
CA GLU A 298 -20.35 3.52 -7.86
C GLU A 298 -19.56 3.74 -6.56
N ARG A 299 -18.46 4.49 -6.65
CA ARG A 299 -17.67 4.85 -5.48
C ARG A 299 -18.28 6.11 -4.86
N VAL A 300 -18.37 6.13 -3.53
CA VAL A 300 -18.78 7.32 -2.77
C VAL A 300 -17.81 8.46 -3.06
N ASP A 301 -18.33 9.67 -3.28
CA ASP A 301 -17.50 10.84 -3.53
C ASP A 301 -16.79 11.26 -2.22
N GLU A 302 -15.52 11.65 -2.32
CA GLU A 302 -14.77 12.21 -1.19
C GLU A 302 -15.46 13.48 -0.66
N ALA A 303 -16.11 14.26 -1.53
CA ALA A 303 -16.86 15.44 -1.11
C ALA A 303 -18.04 15.08 -0.19
N GLU A 304 -18.75 14.00 -0.50
CA GLU A 304 -19.85 13.47 0.32
C GLU A 304 -19.34 12.99 1.68
N LEU A 305 -18.19 12.30 1.71
CA LEU A 305 -17.55 11.87 2.96
C LEU A 305 -17.08 13.05 3.82
N VAL A 306 -16.59 14.13 3.22
CA VAL A 306 -16.21 15.35 3.96
C VAL A 306 -17.43 16.02 4.55
N GLU A 307 -18.53 16.10 3.79
CA GLU A 307 -19.80 16.62 4.30
C GLU A 307 -20.33 15.75 5.45
N GLU A 308 -20.27 14.43 5.33
CA GLU A 308 -20.66 13.48 6.38
C GLU A 308 -19.79 13.61 7.64
N GLU A 309 -18.46 13.73 7.48
CA GLU A 309 -17.53 13.93 8.60
C GLU A 309 -17.79 15.25 9.35
N ALA A 310 -18.11 16.32 8.61
CA ALA A 310 -18.31 17.67 9.15
C ALA A 310 -19.75 17.94 9.63
N PHE A 311 -20.71 17.10 9.23
CA PHE A 311 -22.12 17.30 9.54
C PHE A 311 -22.33 17.37 11.06
N GLY A 312 -22.83 18.50 11.57
CA GLY A 312 -23.13 18.68 13.00
C GLY A 312 -22.05 19.37 13.84
N ASP A 313 -20.82 19.56 13.34
CA ASP A 313 -19.82 20.40 14.02
C ASP A 313 -20.25 21.88 14.04
N ASP A 314 -20.99 22.33 13.01
CA ASP A 314 -21.54 23.69 12.87
C ASP A 314 -22.69 24.04 13.83
N VAL A 315 -23.18 23.07 14.62
CA VAL A 315 -24.35 23.25 15.50
C VAL A 315 -23.93 23.62 16.92
N VAL A 316 -22.69 23.34 17.33
CA VAL A 316 -22.23 23.53 18.72
C VAL A 316 -21.78 24.97 19.03
N ASP A 317 -21.43 25.77 18.01
CA ASP A 317 -20.96 27.16 18.22
C ASP A 317 -22.04 28.26 18.00
N LYS A 318 -23.32 27.89 17.82
CA LYS A 318 -24.38 28.87 17.47
C LYS A 318 -25.37 29.21 18.58
N GLU A 319 -25.19 28.73 19.82
CA GLU A 319 -26.10 29.08 20.93
C GLU A 319 -25.64 30.21 21.86
N GLU A 320 -24.46 30.82 21.66
CA GLU A 320 -24.06 32.02 22.41
C GLU A 320 -23.73 33.22 21.50
N THR A 321 -24.69 33.68 20.72
CA THR A 321 -24.75 35.13 20.41
C THR A 321 -26.19 35.58 20.19
N PHE A 322 -26.81 36.08 21.25
CA PHE A 322 -28.00 36.92 21.18
C PHE A 322 -27.71 38.14 20.29
N GLY A 323 -28.46 38.32 19.21
CA GLY A 323 -28.59 39.60 18.51
C GLY A 323 -28.67 39.52 16.98
N GLU A 324 -29.91 39.54 16.48
CA GLU A 324 -30.33 40.02 15.14
C GLU A 324 -30.33 39.07 13.91
N PRO A 325 -31.25 39.30 12.95
CA PRO A 325 -32.16 38.24 12.52
C PRO A 325 -31.84 37.61 11.16
N MET A 326 -32.22 36.34 11.09
CA MET A 326 -32.79 35.62 9.94
C MET A 326 -32.76 36.37 8.59
N ARG A 327 -31.90 35.91 7.67
CA ARG A 327 -32.06 36.15 6.22
C ARG A 327 -32.13 34.83 5.46
N VAL A 328 -33.38 34.47 5.22
CA VAL A 328 -33.91 33.52 4.24
C VAL A 328 -33.52 33.98 2.82
N PHE A 329 -33.01 33.05 2.00
CA PHE A 329 -32.84 33.07 0.53
C PHE A 329 -32.17 34.28 -0.16
N GLY A 330 -31.14 33.94 -0.95
CA GLY A 330 -30.90 34.53 -2.28
C GLY A 330 -29.98 35.75 -2.33
N GLY A 331 -28.86 35.62 -3.06
CA GLY A 331 -28.11 36.79 -3.54
C GLY A 331 -26.65 36.54 -3.85
N ARG A 332 -26.34 36.25 -5.12
CA ARG A 332 -25.02 36.45 -5.71
C ARG A 332 -24.59 37.91 -5.48
N ALA A 333 -23.46 38.13 -4.82
CA ALA A 333 -22.65 39.35 -5.01
C ALA A 333 -21.18 39.12 -4.60
N SER A 334 -20.35 39.00 -5.63
CA SER A 334 -18.97 39.46 -5.76
C SER A 334 -18.31 40.09 -4.51
N ARG A 335 -17.21 39.49 -4.05
CA ARG A 335 -16.07 40.22 -3.48
C ARG A 335 -14.77 39.76 -4.15
N ARG A 336 -14.26 40.62 -5.02
CA ARG A 336 -12.84 40.77 -5.32
C ARG A 336 -12.13 41.18 -4.03
N GLY A 337 -11.15 40.41 -3.60
CA GLY A 337 -10.17 40.75 -2.58
C GLY A 337 -8.99 39.81 -2.76
N GLY A 338 -7.86 40.35 -3.21
CA GLY A 338 -6.67 39.59 -3.55
C GLY A 338 -6.04 38.93 -2.33
N GLY A 339 -5.75 37.65 -2.48
CA GLY A 339 -4.91 36.82 -1.63
C GLY A 339 -4.54 35.62 -2.48
N GLU A 340 -3.24 35.40 -2.68
CA GLU A 340 -2.68 34.29 -3.44
C GLU A 340 -3.33 32.99 -3.00
N ARG A 341 -4.06 32.35 -3.93
CA ARG A 341 -4.56 30.99 -3.72
C ARG A 341 -3.41 30.06 -4.06
N ASP A 342 -3.15 29.13 -3.15
CA ASP A 342 -2.36 27.94 -3.43
C ASP A 342 -2.95 27.20 -4.64
N ASP A 343 -2.34 27.41 -5.80
CA ASP A 343 -2.66 26.73 -7.06
C ASP A 343 -2.29 25.23 -7.06
N SER A 344 -1.76 24.72 -5.94
CA SER A 344 -1.33 23.33 -5.76
C SER A 344 -2.49 22.33 -5.64
N PHE A 345 -3.67 22.77 -5.20
CA PHE A 345 -4.84 21.89 -5.02
C PHE A 345 -5.69 21.77 -6.31
N ALA A 346 -5.75 22.82 -7.13
CA ALA A 346 -6.52 22.83 -8.38
C ALA A 346 -5.83 22.08 -9.52
N ALA A 347 -4.49 22.02 -9.52
CA ALA A 347 -3.73 21.27 -10.52
C ALA A 347 -3.91 19.74 -10.39
N ARG A 348 -4.14 19.23 -9.17
CA ARG A 348 -4.32 17.78 -8.90
C ARG A 348 -5.68 17.21 -9.32
N ARG A 349 -6.65 18.05 -9.70
CA ARG A 349 -7.94 17.59 -10.25
C ARG A 349 -7.87 17.21 -11.73
N ARG A 350 -6.81 17.55 -12.46
CA ARG A 350 -6.74 17.33 -13.92
C ARG A 350 -6.43 15.89 -14.33
N ASP A 351 -5.96 15.03 -13.42
CA ASP A 351 -5.62 13.63 -13.73
C ASP A 351 -6.72 12.63 -13.35
N ARG A 352 -7.86 13.10 -12.80
CA ARG A 352 -9.03 12.25 -12.56
C ARG A 352 -9.96 12.46 -13.75
N ALA A 353 -10.18 11.43 -14.56
CA ALA A 353 -11.09 11.48 -15.71
C ALA A 353 -12.40 12.18 -15.30
N ASP A 354 -12.64 13.36 -15.89
CA ASP A 354 -13.87 14.12 -15.67
C ASP A 354 -15.06 13.17 -15.90
N ALA A 355 -16.12 13.30 -15.09
CA ALA A 355 -17.35 12.51 -15.25
C ALA A 355 -17.99 12.61 -16.66
N ARG A 356 -17.47 13.49 -17.52
CA ARG A 356 -17.84 13.70 -18.92
C ARG A 356 -17.18 12.74 -19.91
N ASP A 357 -16.12 12.03 -19.53
CA ASP A 357 -15.43 11.02 -20.37
C ASP A 357 -15.88 9.58 -20.09
N ARG A 358 -16.86 9.37 -19.20
CA ARG A 358 -17.45 8.04 -19.01
C ARG A 358 -18.27 7.66 -20.26
N ASP A 359 -17.96 6.51 -20.85
CA ASP A 359 -18.77 5.91 -21.91
C ASP A 359 -20.26 5.89 -21.45
N PRO A 360 -21.17 6.58 -22.16
CA PRO A 360 -22.58 6.68 -21.76
C PRO A 360 -23.29 5.32 -21.71
N ILE A 361 -22.73 4.27 -22.32
CA ILE A 361 -23.23 2.90 -22.20
C ILE A 361 -22.80 2.29 -20.86
N ALA A 362 -21.52 2.44 -20.48
CA ALA A 362 -21.01 1.96 -19.20
C ALA A 362 -21.71 2.65 -18.00
N ALA A 363 -22.05 3.94 -18.16
CA ALA A 363 -22.76 4.73 -17.16
C ALA A 363 -24.10 4.09 -16.70
N LYS A 364 -24.78 3.33 -17.57
CA LYS A 364 -26.10 2.73 -17.30
C LYS A 364 -26.05 1.49 -16.39
N PHE A 365 -24.87 0.92 -16.18
CA PHE A 365 -24.69 -0.33 -15.42
C PHE A 365 -23.96 -0.13 -14.08
N HIS A 366 -23.87 1.12 -13.62
CA HIS A 366 -23.42 1.40 -12.26
C HIS A 366 -24.55 1.20 -11.26
N ALA A 367 -24.26 0.39 -10.24
CA ALA A 367 -25.08 0.25 -9.07
C ALA A 367 -24.66 1.30 -8.03
N THR A 368 -25.62 1.90 -7.34
CA THR A 368 -25.39 2.82 -6.22
C THR A 368 -25.36 2.11 -4.87
N SER A 369 -25.69 0.81 -4.83
CA SER A 369 -25.69 0.00 -3.62
C SER A 369 -25.31 -1.46 -3.91
N ALA A 370 -24.80 -2.18 -2.90
CA ALA A 370 -24.43 -3.58 -3.07
C ALA A 370 -25.60 -4.52 -3.44
N PRO A 371 -26.83 -4.37 -2.90
CA PRO A 371 -27.97 -5.17 -3.34
C PRO A 371 -28.33 -4.94 -4.82
N GLN A 372 -28.25 -3.69 -5.29
CA GLN A 372 -28.47 -3.38 -6.70
C GLN A 372 -27.36 -3.98 -7.58
N LEU A 373 -26.10 -3.95 -7.12
CA LEU A 373 -25.00 -4.61 -7.80
C LEU A 373 -25.26 -6.12 -7.94
N ALA A 374 -25.72 -6.78 -6.88
CA ALA A 374 -26.04 -8.21 -6.89
C ALA A 374 -27.15 -8.53 -7.92
N ALA A 375 -28.21 -7.73 -7.95
CA ALA A 375 -29.31 -7.89 -8.93
C ALA A 375 -28.83 -7.69 -10.38
N PHE A 376 -28.03 -6.65 -10.63
CA PHE A 376 -27.44 -6.40 -11.96
C PHE A 376 -26.48 -7.52 -12.36
N ARG A 377 -25.66 -8.02 -11.42
CA ARG A 377 -24.76 -9.16 -11.63
C ARG A 377 -25.53 -10.41 -12.03
N GLU A 378 -26.60 -10.75 -11.32
CA GLU A 378 -27.41 -11.92 -11.64
C GLU A 378 -28.06 -11.81 -13.04
N ALA A 379 -28.60 -10.63 -13.38
CA ALA A 379 -29.17 -10.38 -14.70
C ALA A 379 -28.11 -10.48 -15.82
N TRP A 380 -26.94 -9.89 -15.59
CA TRP A 380 -25.81 -9.95 -16.52
C TRP A 380 -25.29 -11.38 -16.70
N THR A 381 -25.09 -12.14 -15.62
CA THR A 381 -24.67 -13.55 -15.69
C THR A 381 -25.69 -14.41 -16.43
N ARG A 382 -27.00 -14.16 -16.27
CA ARG A 382 -28.04 -14.82 -17.10
C ARG A 382 -27.89 -14.49 -18.58
N GLN A 383 -27.52 -13.26 -18.94
CA GLN A 383 -27.26 -12.88 -20.32
C GLN A 383 -26.01 -13.58 -20.88
N VAL A 384 -24.92 -13.65 -20.11
CA VAL A 384 -23.71 -14.40 -20.47
C VAL A 384 -24.05 -15.87 -20.76
N ARG A 385 -24.83 -16.51 -19.88
CA ARG A 385 -25.26 -17.91 -20.06
C ARG A 385 -26.12 -18.11 -21.31
N ARG A 386 -27.03 -17.17 -21.62
CA ARG A 386 -27.82 -17.24 -22.86
C ARG A 386 -26.95 -17.23 -24.12
N VAL A 387 -25.89 -16.41 -24.12
CA VAL A 387 -24.93 -16.39 -25.25
C VAL A 387 -24.15 -17.69 -25.30
N LEU A 388 -23.71 -18.23 -24.15
CA LEU A 388 -23.04 -19.54 -24.07
C LEU A 388 -23.92 -20.70 -24.60
N ASP A 389 -25.22 -20.67 -24.30
CA ASP A 389 -26.17 -21.70 -24.71
C ASP A 389 -26.52 -21.62 -26.22
N ASP A 390 -26.25 -20.48 -26.86
CA ASP A 390 -26.43 -20.29 -28.30
C ASP A 390 -25.30 -20.95 -29.08
N ASN A 391 -25.37 -22.28 -29.20
CA ASN A 391 -24.39 -23.04 -29.97
C ASN A 391 -24.33 -22.60 -31.44
N ALA A 392 -25.42 -22.06 -32.02
CA ALA A 392 -25.42 -21.62 -33.41
C ALA A 392 -24.45 -20.45 -33.64
N LEU A 393 -24.32 -19.54 -32.66
CA LEU A 393 -23.34 -18.45 -32.73
C LEU A 393 -21.90 -18.99 -32.82
N PHE A 394 -21.55 -19.99 -32.00
CA PHE A 394 -20.21 -20.58 -32.01
C PHE A 394 -19.97 -21.49 -33.21
N ASP A 395 -20.95 -22.34 -33.57
CA ASP A 395 -20.85 -23.28 -34.68
C ASP A 395 -20.77 -22.55 -36.04
N SER A 396 -21.26 -21.30 -36.11
CA SER A 396 -21.13 -20.45 -37.28
C SER A 396 -19.72 -19.88 -37.48
N CYS A 397 -18.88 -19.87 -36.43
CA CYS A 397 -17.50 -19.40 -36.49
C CYS A 397 -16.57 -20.54 -36.96
N PRO A 398 -15.94 -20.44 -38.14
CA PRO A 398 -15.07 -21.49 -38.66
C PRO A 398 -13.70 -21.56 -37.96
N ASP A 399 -13.28 -20.49 -37.29
CA ASP A 399 -12.07 -20.45 -36.48
C ASP A 399 -12.33 -21.08 -35.11
N ALA A 400 -11.72 -22.26 -34.89
CA ALA A 400 -11.87 -23.03 -33.67
C ALA A 400 -11.21 -22.34 -32.46
N ASP A 401 -10.06 -21.70 -32.66
CA ASP A 401 -9.33 -21.04 -31.58
C ASP A 401 -10.10 -19.81 -31.08
N LEU A 402 -10.69 -19.05 -32.00
CA LEU A 402 -11.59 -17.94 -31.66
C LEU A 402 -12.85 -18.42 -30.95
N ALA A 403 -13.51 -19.45 -31.48
CA ALA A 403 -14.75 -19.97 -30.90
C ALA A 403 -14.50 -20.52 -29.48
N GLU A 404 -13.41 -21.28 -29.28
CA GLU A 404 -13.04 -21.84 -27.99
C GLU A 404 -12.56 -20.75 -27.01
N GLY A 405 -11.73 -19.81 -27.49
CA GLY A 405 -11.25 -18.68 -26.70
C GLY A 405 -12.39 -17.80 -26.18
N ALA A 406 -13.35 -17.46 -27.03
CA ALA A 406 -14.56 -16.73 -26.67
C ALA A 406 -15.43 -17.52 -25.68
N ARG A 407 -15.62 -18.82 -25.93
CA ARG A 407 -16.44 -19.70 -25.07
C ARG A 407 -15.83 -19.83 -23.68
N ASP A 408 -14.53 -20.03 -23.57
CA ASP A 408 -13.84 -20.09 -22.27
C ASP A 408 -13.89 -18.76 -21.52
N ALA A 409 -13.73 -17.63 -22.21
CA ALA A 409 -13.88 -16.30 -21.61
C ALA A 409 -15.30 -16.10 -21.05
N LEU A 410 -16.32 -16.51 -21.80
CA LEU A 410 -17.72 -16.47 -21.35
C LEU A 410 -18.00 -17.41 -20.18
N ARG A 411 -17.44 -18.62 -20.17
CA ARG A 411 -17.55 -19.56 -19.02
C ARG A 411 -16.92 -18.98 -17.76
N ALA A 412 -15.75 -18.35 -17.90
CA ALA A 412 -15.11 -17.64 -16.79
C ALA A 412 -16.00 -16.49 -16.28
N MET A 413 -16.56 -15.67 -17.18
CA MET A 413 -17.52 -14.61 -16.83
C MET A 413 -18.80 -15.15 -16.17
N ALA A 414 -19.24 -16.36 -16.51
CA ALA A 414 -20.39 -17.03 -15.91
C ALA A 414 -20.13 -17.62 -14.51
N GLY A 415 -18.86 -17.59 -14.06
CA GLY A 415 -18.43 -18.04 -12.73
C GLY A 415 -18.14 -19.54 -12.63
N GLU A 416 -17.86 -20.23 -13.74
CA GLU A 416 -17.46 -21.64 -13.70
C GLU A 416 -16.03 -21.80 -13.12
N GLU A 417 -15.91 -22.46 -11.96
CA GLU A 417 -14.63 -22.62 -11.22
C GLU A 417 -13.50 -23.18 -12.09
N SER A 418 -13.75 -24.26 -12.83
CA SER A 418 -12.74 -24.85 -13.72
C SER A 418 -12.39 -23.95 -14.90
N ALA A 419 -13.33 -23.12 -15.39
CA ALA A 419 -13.07 -22.18 -16.47
C ALA A 419 -12.26 -20.98 -15.99
N VAL A 420 -12.53 -20.46 -14.79
CA VAL A 420 -11.75 -19.39 -14.17
C VAL A 420 -10.31 -19.86 -13.93
N ALA A 421 -10.10 -21.02 -13.32
CA ALA A 421 -8.76 -21.56 -13.10
C ALA A 421 -7.98 -21.77 -14.41
N ARG A 422 -8.62 -22.33 -15.45
CA ARG A 422 -8.02 -22.48 -16.79
C ARG A 422 -7.73 -21.14 -17.47
N ALA A 423 -8.57 -20.13 -17.27
CA ALA A 423 -8.43 -18.83 -17.91
C ALA A 423 -7.21 -18.06 -17.38
N VAL A 424 -6.92 -18.15 -16.08
CA VAL A 424 -5.73 -17.50 -15.49
C VAL A 424 -4.45 -18.29 -15.79
N GLY A 425 -4.58 -19.60 -16.04
CA GLY A 425 -3.46 -20.48 -16.40
C GLY A 425 -2.86 -21.18 -15.17
N ASP A 426 -2.13 -22.26 -15.41
CA ASP A 426 -1.62 -23.11 -14.33
C ASP A 426 -0.42 -22.54 -13.59
N ASP A 427 0.36 -21.72 -14.27
CA ASP A 427 1.54 -21.05 -13.75
C ASP A 427 1.23 -19.76 -12.97
N ALA A 428 -0.06 -19.39 -12.87
CA ALA A 428 -0.48 -18.19 -12.18
C ALA A 428 -0.42 -18.35 -10.65
N GLY A 429 0.07 -17.31 -9.96
CA GLY A 429 0.12 -17.29 -8.51
C GLY A 429 -1.26 -17.34 -7.84
N TRP A 430 -1.28 -17.72 -6.55
CA TRP A 430 -2.52 -17.85 -5.78
C TRP A 430 -3.36 -16.56 -5.75
N LEU A 431 -2.71 -15.39 -5.77
CA LEU A 431 -3.40 -14.10 -5.73
C LEU A 431 -4.13 -13.78 -7.03
N GLU A 432 -3.56 -14.11 -8.19
CA GLU A 432 -4.24 -13.97 -9.48
C GLU A 432 -5.50 -14.84 -9.53
N LEU A 433 -5.36 -16.10 -9.10
CA LEU A 433 -6.50 -17.01 -9.00
C LEU A 433 -7.56 -16.48 -8.02
N PHE A 434 -7.13 -15.98 -6.85
CA PHE A 434 -8.02 -15.40 -5.85
C PHE A 434 -8.83 -14.23 -6.43
N VAL A 435 -8.19 -13.28 -7.09
CA VAL A 435 -8.86 -12.11 -7.67
C VAL A 435 -9.83 -12.52 -8.77
N ALA A 436 -9.43 -13.45 -9.65
CA ALA A 436 -10.29 -13.95 -10.71
C ALA A 436 -11.54 -14.68 -10.17
N GLU A 437 -11.35 -15.57 -9.20
CA GLU A 437 -12.43 -16.29 -8.52
C GLU A 437 -13.36 -15.32 -7.76
N ALA A 438 -12.78 -14.37 -7.01
CA ALA A 438 -13.51 -13.33 -6.30
C ALA A 438 -14.41 -12.54 -7.25
N ARG A 439 -13.87 -12.14 -8.41
CA ARG A 439 -14.55 -11.31 -9.39
C ARG A 439 -15.61 -12.06 -10.20
N CYS A 440 -15.36 -13.31 -10.56
CA CYS A 440 -16.26 -14.08 -11.42
C CYS A 440 -17.39 -14.76 -10.64
N ARG A 441 -17.17 -15.10 -9.36
CA ARG A 441 -18.15 -15.87 -8.56
C ARG A 441 -18.87 -15.04 -7.50
N PHE A 442 -18.25 -13.98 -7.01
CA PHE A 442 -18.77 -13.21 -5.88
C PHE A 442 -19.02 -11.75 -6.27
N HIS A 443 -20.17 -11.21 -5.86
CA HIS A 443 -20.43 -9.77 -5.93
C HIS A 443 -19.79 -9.03 -4.75
N SER A 444 -19.81 -9.67 -3.57
CA SER A 444 -19.10 -9.21 -2.38
C SER A 444 -18.61 -10.40 -1.55
N LEU A 445 -17.55 -10.18 -0.79
CA LEU A 445 -16.90 -11.18 0.06
C LEU A 445 -16.87 -10.67 1.50
N ARG A 446 -17.23 -11.53 2.45
CA ARG A 446 -17.05 -11.20 3.87
C ARG A 446 -15.60 -11.50 4.29
N PRO A 447 -14.85 -10.53 4.83
CA PRO A 447 -13.43 -10.73 5.19
C PRO A 447 -13.19 -11.92 6.14
N SER A 448 -13.96 -12.04 7.21
CA SER A 448 -13.83 -13.14 8.19
C SER A 448 -14.44 -14.49 7.76
N GLY A 449 -15.02 -14.57 6.55
CA GLY A 449 -15.75 -15.74 6.05
C GLY A 449 -15.28 -16.18 4.66
N ASP A 450 -16.08 -15.87 3.64
CA ASP A 450 -15.86 -16.33 2.27
C ASP A 450 -14.53 -15.84 1.68
N CYS A 451 -14.07 -14.64 2.05
CA CYS A 451 -12.78 -14.09 1.61
C CYS A 451 -11.61 -14.97 2.09
N ALA A 452 -11.57 -15.22 3.39
CA ALA A 452 -10.58 -16.09 4.04
C ALA A 452 -10.59 -17.52 3.48
N ALA A 453 -11.78 -18.11 3.33
CA ALA A 453 -11.93 -19.46 2.79
C ALA A 453 -11.48 -19.55 1.32
N LEU A 454 -11.79 -18.55 0.50
CA LEU A 454 -11.35 -18.48 -0.88
C LEU A 454 -9.83 -18.32 -0.97
N ALA A 455 -9.25 -17.39 -0.19
CA ALA A 455 -7.80 -17.16 -0.18
C ALA A 455 -7.02 -18.44 0.18
N ARG A 456 -7.42 -19.13 1.26
CA ARG A 456 -6.80 -20.41 1.65
C ARG A 456 -6.94 -21.50 0.59
N ARG A 457 -8.09 -21.58 -0.09
CA ARG A 457 -8.28 -22.51 -1.22
C ARG A 457 -7.34 -22.19 -2.39
N CYS A 458 -7.18 -20.92 -2.75
CA CYS A 458 -6.28 -20.51 -3.81
C CYS A 458 -4.81 -20.80 -3.47
N VAL A 459 -4.39 -20.55 -2.22
CA VAL A 459 -3.05 -20.92 -1.74
C VAL A 459 -2.85 -22.44 -1.77
N ALA A 460 -3.85 -23.22 -1.37
CA ALA A 460 -3.77 -24.68 -1.44
C ALA A 460 -3.67 -25.20 -2.89
N ALA A 461 -4.30 -24.50 -3.84
CA ALA A 461 -4.30 -24.88 -5.25
C ALA A 461 -3.01 -24.48 -6.00
N ARG A 462 -2.43 -23.30 -5.70
CA ARG A 462 -1.30 -22.72 -6.44
C ARG A 462 0.01 -22.67 -5.66
N GLY A 463 -0.01 -22.95 -4.37
CA GLY A 463 1.14 -22.77 -3.48
C GLY A 463 1.35 -21.32 -3.06
N ALA A 464 2.35 -21.10 -2.20
CA ALA A 464 2.80 -19.75 -1.83
C ALA A 464 3.45 -19.06 -3.04
N GLY A 465 3.33 -17.75 -3.10
CA GLY A 465 3.98 -16.90 -4.09
C GLY A 465 5.47 -16.69 -3.82
N ALA A 466 6.05 -15.72 -4.53
CA ALA A 466 7.49 -15.47 -4.49
C ALA A 466 8.00 -14.97 -3.13
N SER A 467 7.15 -14.24 -2.36
CA SER A 467 7.49 -13.75 -1.03
C SER A 467 6.53 -14.31 0.03
N PRO A 468 6.98 -15.26 0.87
CA PRO A 468 6.14 -15.81 1.93
C PRO A 468 5.82 -14.78 3.02
N GLU A 469 6.63 -13.73 3.17
CA GLU A 469 6.36 -12.60 4.06
C GLU A 469 5.16 -11.78 3.57
N MET A 470 5.16 -11.42 2.28
CA MET A 470 4.06 -10.70 1.65
C MET A 470 2.79 -11.57 1.66
N ASP A 471 2.88 -12.85 1.32
CA ASP A 471 1.74 -13.76 1.35
C ASP A 471 1.09 -13.83 2.74
N ARG A 472 1.90 -13.95 3.80
CA ARG A 472 1.37 -13.94 5.18
C ARG A 472 0.66 -12.64 5.51
N LEU A 473 1.21 -11.50 5.08
CA LEU A 473 0.57 -10.19 5.29
C LEU A 473 -0.76 -10.10 4.52
N LEU A 474 -0.76 -10.42 3.22
CA LEU A 474 -1.96 -10.38 2.39
C LEU A 474 -3.05 -11.31 2.93
N LEU A 475 -2.69 -12.53 3.34
CA LEU A 475 -3.62 -13.46 3.96
C LEU A 475 -4.18 -12.91 5.27
N ALA A 476 -3.34 -12.37 6.17
CA ALA A 476 -3.82 -11.76 7.42
C ALA A 476 -4.82 -10.61 7.16
N ILE A 477 -4.56 -9.80 6.12
CA ILE A 477 -5.47 -8.72 5.71
C ILE A 477 -6.78 -9.32 5.19
N LEU A 478 -6.73 -10.26 4.24
CA LEU A 478 -7.91 -10.88 3.63
C LEU A 478 -8.76 -11.68 4.63
N GLU A 479 -8.14 -12.20 5.69
CA GLU A 479 -8.80 -12.87 6.83
C GLU A 479 -9.39 -11.89 7.86
N ALA A 480 -9.14 -10.59 7.69
CA ALA A 480 -9.46 -9.52 8.64
C ALA A 480 -8.91 -9.74 10.07
N ASP A 481 -7.74 -10.38 10.19
CA ASP A 481 -7.04 -10.58 11.46
C ASP A 481 -6.11 -9.39 11.74
N ALA A 482 -6.67 -8.33 12.34
CA ALA A 482 -5.94 -7.10 12.65
C ALA A 482 -4.66 -7.32 13.50
N PRO A 483 -4.66 -8.14 14.57
CA PRO A 483 -3.43 -8.53 15.28
C PRO A 483 -2.39 -9.22 14.39
N ALA A 484 -2.79 -10.14 13.52
CA ALA A 484 -1.87 -10.80 12.60
C ALA A 484 -1.31 -9.81 11.56
N VAL A 485 -2.11 -8.87 11.08
CA VAL A 485 -1.66 -7.77 10.21
C VAL A 485 -0.60 -6.94 10.92
N ALA A 486 -0.88 -6.46 12.15
CA ALA A 486 0.09 -5.70 12.93
C ALA A 486 1.40 -6.48 13.17
N SER A 487 1.31 -7.78 13.47
CA SER A 487 2.47 -8.65 13.67
C SER A 487 3.27 -8.93 12.38
N ALA A 488 2.62 -8.99 11.22
CA ALA A 488 3.28 -9.15 9.94
C ALA A 488 3.97 -7.84 9.54
N CYS A 489 3.27 -6.70 9.66
CA CYS A 489 3.82 -5.37 9.41
C CYS A 489 5.03 -5.09 10.30
N SER A 490 5.01 -5.43 11.59
CA SER A 490 6.12 -5.14 12.51
C SER A 490 7.45 -5.82 12.15
N LYS A 491 7.43 -6.84 11.30
CA LYS A 491 8.64 -7.56 10.85
C LYS A 491 9.23 -6.99 9.57
N HIS A 492 8.42 -6.34 8.75
CA HIS A 492 8.76 -6.03 7.35
C HIS A 492 8.56 -4.55 6.97
N LEU A 493 7.77 -3.81 7.75
CA LEU A 493 7.43 -2.41 7.49
C LEU A 493 7.93 -1.52 8.62
N ASP A 494 8.10 -0.23 8.34
CA ASP A 494 8.66 0.71 9.31
C ASP A 494 7.67 1.12 10.41
N ALA A 495 8.19 1.79 11.43
CA ALA A 495 7.41 2.26 12.57
C ALA A 495 6.31 3.26 12.15
N TRP A 496 6.52 4.04 11.09
CA TRP A 496 5.48 4.94 10.56
C TRP A 496 4.30 4.13 10.03
N PHE A 497 4.55 3.14 9.19
CA PHE A 497 3.49 2.31 8.61
C PHE A 497 2.72 1.59 9.73
N LEU A 498 3.45 0.99 10.67
CA LEU A 498 2.87 0.22 11.76
C LEU A 498 1.97 1.07 12.67
N ALA A 499 2.40 2.29 13.01
CA ALA A 499 1.58 3.23 13.78
C ALA A 499 0.30 3.63 13.03
N ASN A 500 0.41 3.99 11.76
CA ASN A 500 -0.73 4.45 10.97
C ASN A 500 -1.71 3.31 10.67
N VAL A 501 -1.22 2.09 10.36
CA VAL A 501 -2.10 0.95 10.09
C VAL A 501 -2.79 0.48 11.37
N ALA A 502 -2.11 0.50 12.52
CA ALA A 502 -2.74 0.17 13.79
C ALA A 502 -3.89 1.14 14.12
N GLU A 503 -3.69 2.45 13.93
CA GLU A 503 -4.74 3.46 14.12
C GLU A 503 -5.88 3.29 13.11
N LEU A 504 -5.58 2.97 11.85
CA LEU A 504 -6.59 2.64 10.84
C LEU A 504 -7.44 1.43 11.26
N LEU A 505 -6.80 0.35 11.71
CA LEU A 505 -7.48 -0.87 12.15
C LEU A 505 -8.32 -0.65 13.41
N VAL A 506 -7.86 0.21 14.32
CA VAL A 506 -8.63 0.63 15.50
C VAL A 506 -9.85 1.46 15.09
N ALA A 507 -9.70 2.38 14.13
CA ALA A 507 -10.79 3.20 13.63
C ALA A 507 -11.83 2.37 12.87
N ALA A 508 -11.37 1.44 12.03
CA ALA A 508 -12.21 0.50 11.28
C ALA A 508 -13.07 -0.39 12.18
N ALA A 509 -12.58 -0.75 13.37
CA ALA A 509 -13.34 -1.53 14.34
C ALA A 509 -14.51 -0.74 15.00
N GLY A 510 -14.66 0.54 14.69
CA GLY A 510 -15.61 1.46 15.32
C GLY A 510 -16.81 1.93 14.49
N GLY A 511 -17.28 1.16 13.49
CA GLY A 511 -18.54 1.43 12.76
C GLY A 511 -19.76 0.74 13.38
N GLU A 512 -20.99 1.09 12.97
CA GLU A 512 -22.31 0.65 13.53
C GLU A 512 -22.48 -0.87 13.84
N SER A 513 -21.59 -1.73 13.35
CA SER A 513 -21.45 -3.14 13.72
C SER A 513 -20.78 -3.41 15.09
N TRP A 514 -20.62 -2.40 15.95
CA TRP A 514 -20.06 -2.49 17.32
C TRP A 514 -20.64 -3.63 18.20
N ALA A 515 -21.80 -4.20 17.85
CA ALA A 515 -22.50 -5.20 18.63
C ALA A 515 -22.22 -6.67 18.23
N GLU A 516 -21.61 -6.94 17.07
CA GLU A 516 -21.29 -8.31 16.65
C GLU A 516 -19.79 -8.57 16.72
N SER A 517 -19.43 -9.46 17.63
CA SER A 517 -18.11 -9.81 18.17
C SER A 517 -17.11 -10.42 17.17
N ALA A 518 -16.89 -9.83 15.99
CA ALA A 518 -16.05 -10.42 14.94
C ALA A 518 -14.85 -9.59 14.47
N PHE A 519 -14.72 -8.30 14.84
CA PHE A 519 -13.59 -7.48 14.39
C PHE A 519 -12.43 -7.43 15.40
N ALA A 520 -11.27 -7.95 14.99
CA ALA A 520 -10.08 -8.09 15.83
C ALA A 520 -9.36 -6.77 16.14
N GLY A 521 -9.69 -5.66 15.46
CA GLY A 521 -9.07 -4.34 15.68
C GLY A 521 -9.28 -3.78 17.10
N ALA A 522 -10.37 -4.16 17.77
CA ALA A 522 -10.61 -3.81 19.18
C ALA A 522 -9.52 -4.36 20.13
N ALA A 523 -8.88 -5.47 19.77
CA ALA A 523 -7.77 -6.03 20.57
C ALA A 523 -6.56 -5.08 20.60
N LEU A 524 -6.32 -4.33 19.51
CA LEU A 524 -5.19 -3.40 19.42
C LEU A 524 -5.32 -2.21 20.37
N ARG A 525 -6.56 -1.78 20.66
CA ARG A 525 -6.86 -0.67 21.58
C ARG A 525 -6.97 -1.11 23.04
N ARG A 526 -7.08 -2.41 23.31
CA ARG A 526 -7.30 -2.93 24.67
C ARG A 526 -6.04 -2.70 25.54
N PRO A 527 -6.17 -2.04 26.71
CA PRO A 527 -5.09 -1.94 27.68
C PRO A 527 -4.64 -3.33 28.13
N VAL A 528 -3.34 -3.59 28.10
CA VAL A 528 -2.77 -4.86 28.56
C VAL A 528 -2.01 -4.65 29.86
N ALA A 529 -2.35 -5.43 30.89
CA ALA A 529 -1.72 -5.31 32.21
C ALA A 529 -0.19 -5.56 32.16
N THR A 530 0.25 -6.53 31.35
CA THR A 530 1.68 -6.80 31.13
C THR A 530 2.43 -5.65 30.46
N LEU A 531 1.72 -4.77 29.75
CA LEU A 531 2.26 -3.57 29.11
C LEU A 531 2.11 -2.31 29.99
N ARG A 532 1.82 -2.50 31.28
CA ARG A 532 1.55 -1.43 32.27
C ARG A 532 0.36 -0.55 31.87
N GLY A 533 -0.67 -1.16 31.29
CA GLY A 533 -1.89 -0.47 30.87
C GLY A 533 -1.81 0.19 29.50
N ALA A 534 -0.66 0.12 28.80
CA ALA A 534 -0.57 0.53 27.40
C ALA A 534 -1.31 -0.46 26.48
N SER A 535 -1.89 0.05 25.40
CA SER A 535 -2.43 -0.76 24.32
C SER A 535 -1.35 -1.09 23.28
N GLN A 536 -1.58 -2.08 22.40
CA GLN A 536 -0.63 -2.38 21.32
C GLN A 536 -0.51 -1.21 20.33
N ALA A 537 -1.62 -0.58 19.96
CA ALA A 537 -1.62 0.61 19.11
C ALA A 537 -0.79 1.75 19.72
N GLU A 538 -0.90 1.98 21.04
CA GLU A 538 -0.07 2.98 21.72
C GLU A 538 1.42 2.63 21.68
N LEU A 539 1.80 1.36 21.80
CA LEU A 539 3.21 0.98 21.68
C LEU A 539 3.78 1.30 20.30
N HIS A 540 3.02 1.05 19.24
CA HIS A 540 3.42 1.38 17.87
C HIS A 540 3.56 2.90 17.68
N LEU A 541 2.68 3.69 18.29
CA LEU A 541 2.82 5.15 18.29
C LEU A 541 4.05 5.64 19.05
N VAL A 542 4.38 5.02 20.19
CA VAL A 542 5.59 5.34 20.95
C VAL A 542 6.84 4.99 20.15
N GLU A 543 6.85 3.85 19.45
CA GLU A 543 7.94 3.43 18.57
C GLU A 543 8.11 4.40 17.39
N TYR A 544 7.02 4.81 16.76
CA TYR A 544 7.04 5.82 15.71
C TYR A 544 7.53 7.18 16.23
N GLY A 545 7.05 7.61 17.39
CA GLY A 545 7.53 8.82 18.06
C GLY A 545 9.03 8.76 18.38
N ALA A 546 9.55 7.60 18.79
CA ALA A 546 10.98 7.40 19.02
C ALA A 546 11.79 7.48 17.73
N ALA A 547 11.29 6.90 16.63
CA ALA A 547 11.88 7.02 15.30
C ALA A 547 11.97 8.48 14.84
N LEU A 548 10.91 9.27 15.05
CA LEU A 548 10.88 10.71 14.77
C LEU A 548 11.82 11.51 15.71
N ALA A 549 11.87 11.17 17.00
CA ALA A 549 12.68 11.90 17.98
C ALA A 549 14.20 11.78 17.73
N THR A 550 14.62 10.70 17.06
CA THR A 550 16.03 10.38 16.78
C THR A 550 16.73 11.54 16.05
N ARG A 551 16.10 12.12 15.02
CA ARG A 551 16.69 13.22 14.23
C ARG A 551 16.14 14.58 14.66
N LYS A 552 17.02 15.58 14.74
CA LYS A 552 16.65 16.94 15.17
C LYS A 552 15.53 17.57 14.33
N ASN A 553 15.54 17.33 13.02
CA ASN A 553 14.58 17.91 12.07
C ASN A 553 13.20 17.20 12.04
N THR A 554 13.01 16.15 12.82
CA THR A 554 11.74 15.41 12.95
C THR A 554 11.21 15.38 14.39
N ARG A 555 11.93 16.00 15.34
CA ARG A 555 11.52 16.10 16.76
C ARG A 555 10.22 16.87 16.95
N GLU A 556 9.96 17.88 16.12
CA GLU A 556 8.70 18.63 16.18
C GLU A 556 7.51 17.72 15.86
N SER A 557 7.62 16.91 14.81
CA SER A 557 6.62 15.89 14.47
C SER A 557 6.48 14.85 15.60
N ALA A 558 7.59 14.45 16.26
CA ALA A 558 7.53 13.56 17.43
C ALA A 558 6.72 14.18 18.58
N MET A 559 6.87 15.48 18.83
CA MET A 559 6.12 16.23 19.85
C MET A 559 4.63 16.40 19.52
N ARG A 560 4.22 16.14 18.27
CA ARG A 560 2.81 16.07 17.86
C ARG A 560 2.21 14.66 18.01
N VAL A 561 3.04 13.64 17.88
CA VAL A 561 2.65 12.21 18.02
C VAL A 561 2.56 11.79 19.49
N PHE A 562 3.59 12.08 20.31
CA PHE A 562 3.64 11.62 21.70
C PHE A 562 2.45 12.03 22.57
N PRO A 563 1.88 13.26 22.46
CA PRO A 563 0.70 13.63 23.23
C PRO A 563 -0.53 12.74 22.99
N ARG A 564 -0.56 11.99 21.89
CA ARG A 564 -1.64 11.03 21.58
C ARG A 564 -1.49 9.69 22.30
N CYS A 565 -0.37 9.47 23.00
CA CYS A 565 -0.10 8.29 23.81
C CYS A 565 -0.51 8.55 25.27
N HIS A 566 -1.61 7.93 25.71
CA HIS A 566 -2.22 8.20 27.02
C HIS A 566 -1.34 7.82 28.22
N THR A 567 -0.58 6.73 28.13
CA THR A 567 0.19 6.18 29.24
C THR A 567 1.66 6.59 29.20
N ARG A 568 2.27 6.64 28.01
CA ARG A 568 3.72 6.85 27.85
C ARG A 568 4.10 8.20 27.22
N GLY A 569 3.12 8.95 26.71
CA GLY A 569 3.35 10.17 25.93
C GLY A 569 4.06 11.28 26.70
N ALA A 570 3.55 11.63 27.88
CA ALA A 570 4.09 12.73 28.69
C ALA A 570 5.58 12.54 29.02
N GLY A 571 5.98 11.33 29.45
CA GLY A 571 7.38 11.02 29.74
C GLY A 571 8.29 11.07 28.51
N ALA A 572 7.77 10.65 27.35
CA ALA A 572 8.51 10.72 26.09
C ALA A 572 8.70 12.18 25.63
N CYS A 573 7.67 13.01 25.71
CA CYS A 573 7.76 14.46 25.45
C CYS A 573 8.82 15.12 26.34
N ASP A 574 8.82 14.79 27.63
CA ASP A 574 9.74 15.35 28.62
C ASP A 574 11.20 14.97 28.32
N ALA A 575 11.43 13.73 27.85
CA ALA A 575 12.73 13.28 27.39
C ALA A 575 13.23 14.02 26.14
N VAL A 576 12.36 14.24 25.15
CA VAL A 576 12.68 15.01 23.94
C VAL A 576 12.97 16.47 24.28
N ALA A 577 12.16 17.08 25.14
CA ALA A 577 12.33 18.46 25.58
C ALA A 577 13.65 18.67 26.32
N ARG A 578 14.01 17.77 27.26
CA ARG A 578 15.31 17.82 27.96
C ARG A 578 16.49 17.68 27.01
N ALA A 579 16.41 16.79 26.03
CA ALA A 579 17.46 16.61 25.02
C ALA A 579 17.57 17.79 24.05
N ALA A 580 16.48 18.55 23.83
CA ALA A 580 16.50 19.79 23.05
C ALA A 580 17.02 21.00 23.85
N ALA A 581 16.84 21.00 25.17
CA ALA A 581 17.26 22.06 26.09
C ALA A 581 18.76 22.09 26.38
N HIS A 582 19.56 21.13 25.88
CA HIS A 582 21.02 21.14 25.97
C HIS A 582 21.63 21.69 24.67
N PRO A 583 21.91 23.00 24.55
CA PRO A 583 22.76 23.52 23.49
C PRO A 583 24.22 23.08 23.71
N PRO A 584 25.05 22.97 22.66
CA PRO A 584 26.49 22.77 22.82
C PRO A 584 27.06 24.02 23.50
N GLY A 585 27.32 23.96 24.80
CA GLY A 585 27.98 25.03 25.57
C GLY A 585 27.27 25.56 26.82
N ALA A 586 26.14 25.01 27.27
CA ALA A 586 25.55 25.44 28.54
C ALA A 586 26.20 24.71 29.73
N ALA A 587 26.97 25.47 30.51
CA ALA A 587 27.71 25.01 31.67
C ALA A 587 26.84 24.82 32.94
N TYR A 588 27.32 23.92 33.81
CA TYR A 588 27.13 23.74 35.26
C TYR A 588 26.07 22.75 35.84
N VAL A 589 26.62 21.68 36.48
CA VAL A 589 26.45 21.17 37.89
C VAL A 589 25.05 21.42 38.54
N SER A 590 24.29 20.46 39.09
CA SER A 590 24.67 19.40 40.04
C SER A 590 23.56 18.34 40.29
N HIS A 591 24.02 17.11 40.55
CA HIS A 591 23.48 16.02 41.40
C HIS A 591 22.10 15.38 41.14
N SER A 592 22.16 14.28 40.40
CA SER A 592 21.43 13.02 40.65
C SER A 592 22.30 11.91 40.05
N LEU A 593 22.21 10.66 40.52
CA LEU A 593 23.12 9.51 40.24
C LEU A 593 23.44 9.19 38.75
N ALA A 594 22.91 9.95 37.79
CA ALA A 594 23.35 10.04 36.39
C ALA A 594 24.62 10.91 36.18
N ALA A 595 24.94 11.80 37.13
CA ALA A 595 26.07 12.73 37.04
C ALA A 595 27.44 12.04 37.08
N ASP A 596 27.56 10.86 37.70
CA ASP A 596 28.84 10.12 37.74
C ASP A 596 29.13 9.41 36.41
N ALA A 597 28.10 9.05 35.65
CA ALA A 597 28.26 8.41 34.33
C ALA A 597 28.55 9.43 33.22
N ASP A 598 27.91 10.60 33.26
CA ASP A 598 28.25 11.72 32.38
C ASP A 598 29.61 12.33 32.74
N ALA A 599 29.96 12.42 34.03
CA ALA A 599 31.31 12.81 34.43
C ALA A 599 32.37 11.78 34.01
N ALA A 600 32.07 10.48 33.98
CA ALA A 600 32.96 9.44 33.47
C ALA A 600 33.10 9.46 31.94
N PHE A 601 32.01 9.78 31.22
CA PHE A 601 32.01 9.91 29.77
C PHE A 601 32.72 11.20 29.33
N GLU A 602 32.42 12.33 29.96
CA GLU A 602 33.15 13.58 29.77
C GLU A 602 34.59 13.48 30.29
N ALA A 603 34.89 12.66 31.31
CA ALA A 603 36.26 12.39 31.73
C ALA A 603 36.99 11.51 30.72
N ALA A 604 36.32 10.57 30.06
CA ALA A 604 36.88 9.82 28.94
C ALA A 604 37.11 10.72 27.72
N GLU A 605 36.18 11.64 27.44
CA GLU A 605 36.28 12.64 26.36
C GLU A 605 37.35 13.70 26.65
N ARG A 606 37.48 14.15 27.90
CA ARG A 606 38.56 15.05 28.37
C ARG A 606 39.92 14.34 28.45
N ALA A 607 39.96 13.05 28.81
CA ALA A 607 41.19 12.26 28.75
C ALA A 607 41.66 12.08 27.30
N LEU A 608 40.72 11.86 26.36
CA LEU A 608 41.02 11.86 24.92
C LEU A 608 41.53 13.22 24.42
N ALA A 609 40.97 14.34 24.89
CA ALA A 609 41.44 15.69 24.54
C ALA A 609 42.80 16.04 25.17
N ALA A 610 43.07 15.58 26.39
CA ALA A 610 44.35 15.78 27.08
C ALA A 610 45.48 14.90 26.52
N CYS A 611 45.16 13.80 25.82
CA CYS A 611 46.13 13.00 25.07
C CYS A 611 46.43 13.56 23.66
N ALA A 612 45.76 14.65 23.25
CA ALA A 612 45.94 15.31 21.94
C ALA A 612 46.73 16.63 22.02
N SER A 613 47.16 17.05 23.22
CA SER A 613 48.10 18.16 23.49
C SER A 613 49.35 17.62 24.16
#